data_AF-A0A7H9STK1-F1
#
_entry.id   AF-A0A7H9STK1-F1
#
_cell.length_a   1.000
_cell.length_b   1.000
_cell.length_c   1.000
_cell.angle_alpha   90.00
_cell.angle_beta   90.00
_cell.angle_gamma   90.00
#
_symmetry.space_group_name_H-M   'P 1'
#
loop_
_entity.id
_entity.type
_entity.pdbx_description
1 polymer ?
#
loop_
_entity_poly.entity_id
_entity_poly.type
_entity_poly.pdbx_seq_one_letter_code
_entity_poly.pdbx_strand_id
1 'polypeptide(L)'
;MKTKIRCITAILTFVWYIRAAAADVDCTKPPHHTNFHMCCQLPDFINEELTQQCSEFIQKPPPPLPMTKDNNMPPPPPPPAGPQGKNHLHPHPHGMFPPPCFAECVFNKTKFIDENGEPNAESFDNFIQTTAQDDEELSETMRTAFATCSGKIGEIKDEIIEKLNRHRESGNMDHGRFHPTCSPFAAFVWHCIRMEIYRNCPASIWNDNHECNASRDFLIEC
;
A
#
# COMPACT_ATOMS: atom_id res chain seq x y z
N MET A 1 21.34 33.24 40.90
CA MET A 1 21.47 31.77 40.81
C MET A 1 20.14 31.00 40.85
N LYS A 2 19.18 31.35 41.72
CA LYS A 2 17.91 30.60 41.90
C LYS A 2 17.01 30.52 40.65
N THR A 3 17.01 31.52 39.77
CA THR A 3 16.17 31.56 38.56
C THR A 3 16.66 30.61 37.46
N LYS A 4 17.99 30.43 37.31
CA LYS A 4 18.57 29.53 36.31
C LYS A 4 18.32 28.06 36.64
N ILE A 5 18.34 27.70 37.93
CA ILE A 5 18.07 26.34 38.41
C ILE A 5 16.60 25.96 38.13
N ARG A 6 15.66 26.89 38.33
CA ARG A 6 14.23 26.66 38.05
C ARG A 6 13.92 26.40 36.58
N CYS A 7 14.59 27.10 35.65
CA CYS A 7 14.45 26.82 34.21
C CYS A 7 14.99 25.44 33.82
N ILE A 8 16.13 25.03 34.38
CA ILE A 8 16.73 23.72 34.07
C ILE A 8 15.82 22.59 34.57
N THR A 9 15.27 22.70 35.78
CA THR A 9 14.35 21.69 36.31
C THR A 9 13.07 21.59 35.46
N ALA A 10 12.50 22.72 35.04
CA ALA A 10 11.31 22.75 34.19
C ALA A 10 11.56 22.13 32.80
N ILE A 11 12.71 22.40 32.18
CA ILE A 11 13.10 21.82 30.90
C ILE A 11 13.30 20.31 31.03
N LEU A 12 13.98 19.84 32.08
CA LEU A 12 14.21 18.42 32.29
C LEU A 12 12.90 17.65 32.53
N THR A 13 11.95 18.21 33.28
CA THR A 13 10.63 17.60 33.45
C THR A 13 9.83 17.57 32.16
N PHE A 14 9.94 18.61 31.33
CA PHE A 14 9.25 18.67 30.04
C PHE A 14 9.82 17.66 29.04
N VAL A 15 11.15 17.51 28.99
CA VAL A 15 11.82 16.49 28.16
C VAL A 15 11.50 15.07 28.64
N TRP A 16 11.39 14.84 29.95
CA TRP A 16 10.96 13.54 30.50
C TRP A 16 9.51 13.23 30.14
N TYR A 17 8.62 14.23 30.20
CA TYR A 17 7.22 14.07 29.83
C TYR A 17 7.04 13.80 28.32
N ILE A 18 7.81 14.47 27.47
CA ILE A 18 7.81 14.22 26.01
C ILE A 18 8.32 12.80 25.69
N ARG A 19 9.34 12.31 26.41
CA ARG A 19 9.83 10.93 26.23
C ARG A 19 8.86 9.86 26.73
N ALA A 20 8.08 10.15 27.76
CA ALA A 20 7.10 9.21 28.32
C ALA A 20 5.81 9.11 27.48
N ALA A 21 5.61 9.99 26.49
CA ALA A 21 4.42 10.01 25.65
C ALA A 21 4.54 9.16 24.36
N ALA A 22 5.72 8.62 24.05
CA ALA A 22 5.84 7.59 23.02
C ALA A 22 5.36 6.26 23.63
N ALA A 23 4.12 5.87 23.32
CA ALA A 23 3.63 4.55 23.67
C ALA A 23 4.45 3.51 22.88
N ASP A 24 5.07 2.57 23.59
CA ASP A 24 5.83 1.46 23.01
C ASP A 24 4.93 0.62 22.08
N VAL A 25 5.32 0.45 20.81
CA VAL A 25 4.54 -0.32 19.83
C VAL A 25 4.75 -1.81 20.06
N ASP A 26 3.67 -2.55 20.28
CA ASP A 26 3.72 -4.01 20.45
C ASP A 26 3.86 -4.73 19.10
N CYS A 27 5.10 -4.93 18.64
CA CYS A 27 5.42 -5.66 17.40
C CYS A 27 5.03 -7.15 17.43
N THR A 28 4.59 -7.69 18.57
CA THR A 28 4.14 -9.09 18.66
C THR A 28 2.70 -9.28 18.21
N LYS A 29 1.92 -8.18 18.12
CA LYS A 29 0.54 -8.20 17.65
C LYS A 29 0.43 -7.47 16.32
N PRO A 30 -0.18 -8.06 15.28
CA PRO A 30 -0.43 -7.32 14.05
C PRO A 30 -1.34 -6.11 14.35
N PRO A 31 -1.16 -5.00 13.62
CA PRO A 31 -2.01 -3.84 13.80
C PRO A 31 -3.44 -4.21 13.43
N HIS A 32 -4.40 -3.47 13.98
CA HIS A 32 -5.77 -3.55 13.47
C HIS A 32 -5.78 -3.28 11.97
N HIS A 33 -6.63 -4.01 11.24
CA HIS A 33 -6.70 -3.87 9.79
C HIS A 33 -7.23 -2.48 9.44
N THR A 34 -6.34 -1.63 8.95
CA THR A 34 -6.64 -0.26 8.57
C THR A 34 -6.56 -0.10 7.06
N ASN A 35 -7.56 0.56 6.47
CA ASN A 35 -7.53 0.86 5.05
C ASN A 35 -6.60 2.06 4.81
N PHE A 36 -5.45 1.80 4.20
CA PHE A 36 -4.42 2.82 3.97
C PHE A 36 -4.89 4.05 3.19
N HIS A 37 -5.89 3.90 2.30
CA HIS A 37 -6.46 5.03 1.56
C HIS A 37 -7.26 5.99 2.46
N MET A 38 -7.74 5.54 3.62
CA MET A 38 -8.44 6.41 4.58
C MET A 38 -7.47 7.21 5.44
N CYS A 39 -6.19 6.80 5.47
CA CYS A 39 -5.16 7.40 6.30
C CYS A 39 -4.27 8.37 5.53
N CYS A 40 -3.88 8.02 4.30
CA CYS A 40 -3.11 8.91 3.43
C CYS A 40 -3.93 9.18 2.17
N GLN A 41 -4.41 10.43 2.01
CA GLN A 41 -5.25 10.85 0.90
C GLN A 41 -4.41 11.08 -0.37
N LEU A 42 -3.96 9.98 -0.95
CA LEU A 42 -3.13 9.99 -2.14
C LEU A 42 -3.97 10.29 -3.38
N PRO A 43 -3.44 11.06 -4.36
CA PRO A 43 -4.04 11.15 -5.67
C PRO A 43 -4.03 9.78 -6.34
N ASP A 44 -4.87 9.61 -7.37
CA ASP A 44 -4.89 8.37 -8.14
C ASP A 44 -3.58 8.20 -8.91
N PHE A 45 -2.67 7.37 -8.37
CA PHE A 45 -1.38 7.06 -9.00
C PHE A 45 -1.51 6.30 -10.34
N ILE A 46 -2.69 5.82 -10.66
CA ILE A 46 -2.99 5.22 -11.95
C ILE A 46 -4.10 6.07 -12.52
N ASN A 47 -3.72 7.02 -13.36
CA ASN A 47 -4.68 7.88 -14.03
C ASN A 47 -5.66 7.03 -14.87
N GLU A 48 -6.78 7.64 -15.25
CA GLU A 48 -7.83 6.96 -16.01
C GLU A 48 -7.31 6.37 -17.33
N GLU A 49 -6.34 7.03 -17.96
CA GLU A 49 -5.69 6.56 -19.17
C GLU A 49 -4.94 5.23 -18.96
N LEU A 50 -4.06 5.14 -17.95
CA LEU A 50 -3.33 3.92 -17.63
C LEU A 50 -4.28 2.81 -17.17
N THR A 51 -5.31 3.17 -16.40
CA THR A 51 -6.36 2.24 -15.97
C THR A 51 -7.07 1.65 -17.18
N GLN A 52 -7.43 2.47 -18.16
CA GLN A 52 -8.09 2.04 -19.39
C GLN A 52 -7.16 1.16 -20.24
N GLN A 53 -5.91 1.57 -20.43
CA GLN A 53 -4.92 0.83 -21.22
C GLN A 53 -4.57 -0.54 -20.63
N CYS A 54 -4.63 -0.69 -19.30
CA CYS A 54 -4.33 -1.93 -18.60
C CYS A 54 -5.58 -2.66 -18.06
N SER A 55 -6.78 -2.21 -18.45
CA SER A 55 -8.06 -2.67 -17.90
C SER A 55 -8.33 -4.18 -18.08
N GLU A 56 -7.75 -4.80 -19.10
CA GLU A 56 -7.89 -6.25 -19.34
C GLU A 56 -7.26 -7.11 -18.22
N PHE A 57 -6.31 -6.56 -17.47
CA PHE A 57 -5.61 -7.22 -16.38
C PHE A 57 -6.21 -6.93 -14.99
N ILE A 58 -7.19 -6.02 -14.93
CA ILE A 58 -8.00 -5.84 -13.72
C ILE A 58 -8.87 -7.10 -13.61
N GLN A 59 -8.74 -7.82 -12.49
CA GLN A 59 -9.53 -9.03 -12.27
C GLN A 59 -11.01 -8.71 -12.49
N LYS A 60 -11.62 -9.29 -13.52
CA LYS A 60 -13.08 -9.26 -13.67
C LYS A 60 -13.67 -9.91 -12.43
N PRO A 61 -14.68 -9.32 -11.76
CA PRO A 61 -15.34 -9.99 -10.66
C PRO A 61 -15.78 -11.39 -11.10
N PRO A 62 -15.70 -12.40 -10.20
CA PRO A 62 -16.14 -13.74 -10.56
C PRO A 62 -17.54 -13.66 -11.16
N PRO A 63 -17.83 -14.38 -12.26
CA PRO A 63 -19.18 -14.47 -12.78
C PRO A 63 -20.12 -14.81 -11.61
N PRO A 64 -21.33 -14.21 -11.53
CA PRO A 64 -22.31 -14.67 -10.56
C PRO A 64 -22.39 -16.19 -10.68
N LEU A 65 -22.17 -16.89 -9.55
CA LEU A 65 -22.32 -18.34 -9.52
C LEU A 65 -23.65 -18.65 -10.22
N PRO A 66 -23.67 -19.59 -11.18
CA PRO A 66 -24.92 -19.95 -11.82
C PRO A 66 -25.88 -20.36 -10.72
N MET A 67 -26.92 -19.56 -10.50
CA MET A 67 -28.02 -19.95 -9.62
C MET A 67 -28.63 -21.17 -10.30
N THR A 68 -28.26 -22.36 -9.84
CA THR A 68 -29.04 -23.55 -10.14
C THR A 68 -30.43 -23.27 -9.61
N LYS A 69 -31.40 -23.17 -10.53
CA LYS A 69 -32.83 -23.15 -10.23
C LYS A 69 -33.25 -24.54 -9.73
N ASP A 70 -32.63 -25.01 -8.64
CA ASP A 70 -33.15 -26.14 -7.90
C ASP A 70 -34.22 -25.59 -6.97
N ASN A 71 -35.48 -25.68 -7.43
CA ASN A 71 -36.68 -25.20 -6.74
C ASN A 71 -36.99 -25.91 -5.40
N ASN A 72 -36.05 -26.68 -4.84
CA ASN A 72 -36.26 -27.54 -3.68
C ASN A 72 -35.31 -27.29 -2.50
N MET A 73 -34.52 -26.21 -2.50
CA MET A 73 -33.72 -25.85 -1.32
C MET A 73 -34.42 -24.74 -0.52
N PRO A 74 -34.61 -24.91 0.80
CA PRO A 74 -35.17 -23.83 1.62
C PRO A 74 -34.27 -22.59 1.55
N PRO A 75 -34.85 -21.38 1.56
CA PRO A 75 -34.08 -20.15 1.43
C PRO A 75 -33.00 -20.06 2.52
N PRO A 76 -31.79 -19.57 2.19
CA PRO A 76 -30.77 -19.35 3.20
C PRO A 76 -31.29 -18.36 4.25
N PRO A 77 -30.91 -18.53 5.54
CA PRO A 77 -31.33 -17.61 6.58
C PRO A 77 -30.85 -16.19 6.25
N PRO A 78 -31.66 -15.16 6.56
CA PRO A 78 -31.28 -13.78 6.29
C PRO A 78 -29.97 -13.43 7.01
N PRO A 79 -29.07 -12.66 6.37
CA PRO A 79 -27.84 -12.21 7.02
C PRO A 79 -28.17 -11.34 8.24
N PRO A 80 -27.28 -11.31 9.25
CA PRO A 80 -27.46 -10.44 10.42
C PRO A 80 -27.64 -8.99 9.98
N ALA A 81 -28.60 -8.30 10.60
CA ALA A 81 -28.90 -6.90 10.33
C ALA A 81 -27.72 -5.99 10.76
N GLY A 82 -26.72 -5.87 9.90
CA GLY A 82 -25.71 -4.81 9.94
C GLY A 82 -26.18 -3.57 9.17
N PRO A 83 -25.57 -2.39 9.39
CA PRO A 83 -26.02 -1.14 8.79
C PRO A 83 -25.99 -1.25 7.26
N GLN A 84 -27.11 -0.90 6.63
CA GLN A 84 -27.30 -0.90 5.18
C GLN A 84 -26.34 0.10 4.51
N GLY A 85 -25.17 -0.40 4.09
CA GLY A 85 -24.26 0.29 3.19
C GLY A 85 -24.71 0.08 1.75
N LYS A 86 -25.00 1.19 1.06
CA LYS A 86 -25.38 1.22 -0.35
C LYS A 86 -24.30 0.53 -1.21
N ASN A 87 -24.75 -0.16 -2.26
CA ASN A 87 -23.96 -0.74 -3.33
C ASN A 87 -22.90 0.23 -3.87
N HIS A 88 -21.66 0.12 -3.41
CA HIS A 88 -20.51 0.73 -4.07
C HIS A 88 -19.82 -0.32 -4.94
N LEU A 89 -20.34 -0.51 -6.15
CA LEU A 89 -19.66 -1.16 -7.25
C LEU A 89 -18.65 -0.17 -7.87
N HIS A 90 -17.51 0.04 -7.21
CA HIS A 90 -16.33 0.57 -7.85
C HIS A 90 -15.28 -0.55 -7.92
N PRO A 91 -14.50 -0.68 -9.00
CA PRO A 91 -13.33 -1.55 -9.01
C PRO A 91 -12.31 -0.94 -8.04
N HIS A 92 -12.38 -1.34 -6.78
CA HIS A 92 -11.33 -1.01 -5.82
C HIS A 92 -10.21 -2.04 -5.99
N PRO A 93 -8.93 -1.62 -6.09
CA PRO A 93 -7.82 -2.54 -6.05
C PRO A 93 -7.87 -3.24 -4.70
N HIS A 94 -8.26 -4.51 -4.70
CA HIS A 94 -8.29 -5.32 -3.48
C HIS A 94 -6.85 -5.56 -3.03
N GLY A 95 -6.36 -4.69 -2.17
CA GLY A 95 -5.13 -4.86 -1.40
C GLY A 95 -3.99 -3.92 -1.75
N MET A 96 -2.93 -4.02 -0.96
CA MET A 96 -1.69 -3.27 -1.13
C MET A 96 -0.90 -3.69 -2.37
N PHE A 97 -1.22 -4.85 -2.93
CA PHE A 97 -0.58 -5.42 -4.10
C PHE A 97 -1.53 -5.35 -5.31
N PRO A 98 -1.20 -4.59 -6.36
CA PRO A 98 -1.91 -4.72 -7.63
C PRO A 98 -1.74 -6.14 -8.21
N PRO A 99 -2.71 -6.65 -8.99
CA PRO A 99 -2.53 -7.90 -9.72
C PRO A 99 -1.24 -7.87 -10.56
N PRO A 100 -0.42 -8.95 -10.59
CA PRO A 100 0.89 -8.93 -11.26
C PRO A 100 0.86 -8.42 -12.70
N CYS A 101 -0.05 -8.93 -13.54
CA CYS A 101 -0.17 -8.50 -14.93
C CYS A 101 -0.58 -7.04 -15.08
N PHE A 102 -1.41 -6.53 -14.17
CA PHE A 102 -1.81 -5.13 -14.17
C PHE A 102 -0.63 -4.24 -13.80
N ALA A 103 0.13 -4.60 -12.76
CA ALA A 103 1.34 -3.88 -12.37
C ALA A 103 2.39 -3.88 -13.48
N GLU A 104 2.62 -5.04 -14.10
CA GLU A 104 3.54 -5.20 -15.22
C GLU A 104 3.12 -4.36 -16.44
N CYS A 105 1.82 -4.34 -16.78
CA CYS A 105 1.30 -3.48 -17.83
C CYS A 105 1.59 -2.00 -17.53
N VAL A 106 1.29 -1.53 -16.31
CA VAL A 106 1.54 -0.14 -15.92
C VAL A 106 3.02 0.19 -16.02
N PHE A 107 3.90 -0.65 -15.48
CA PHE A 107 5.35 -0.44 -15.53
C PHE A 107 5.90 -0.44 -16.96
N ASN A 108 5.37 -1.29 -17.84
CA ASN A 108 5.74 -1.31 -19.25
C ASN A 108 5.32 -0.04 -20.00
N LYS A 109 4.17 0.54 -19.64
CA LYS A 109 3.65 1.78 -20.22
C LYS A 109 4.38 3.01 -19.71
N THR A 110 4.62 3.08 -18.40
CA THR A 110 5.27 4.23 -17.76
C THR A 110 6.78 4.20 -17.86
N LYS A 111 7.38 3.04 -18.15
CA LYS A 111 8.83 2.84 -18.23
C LYS A 111 9.56 3.21 -16.92
N PHE A 112 8.89 3.07 -15.77
CA PHE A 112 9.50 3.26 -14.45
C PHE A 112 10.68 2.33 -14.20
N ILE A 113 10.64 1.15 -14.80
CA ILE A 113 11.76 0.22 -14.90
C ILE A 113 12.00 -0.02 -16.39
N ASP A 114 13.26 -0.02 -16.80
CA ASP A 114 13.65 -0.28 -18.19
C ASP A 114 13.63 -1.80 -18.51
N GLU A 115 13.98 -2.14 -19.75
CA GLU A 115 14.00 -3.53 -20.22
C GLU A 115 15.06 -4.40 -19.54
N ASN A 116 16.07 -3.78 -18.92
CA ASN A 116 17.12 -4.46 -18.16
C ASN A 116 16.73 -4.69 -16.69
N GLY A 117 15.58 -4.15 -16.27
CA GLY A 117 15.15 -4.19 -14.88
C GLY A 117 15.75 -3.08 -14.03
N GLU A 118 16.29 -2.02 -14.64
CA GLU A 118 16.87 -0.86 -13.97
C GLU A 118 15.85 0.28 -13.81
N PRO A 119 15.86 0.99 -12.67
CA PRO A 119 14.91 2.05 -12.39
C PRO A 119 15.18 3.31 -13.23
N ASN A 120 14.11 3.93 -13.72
CA ASN A 120 14.14 5.13 -14.53
C ASN A 120 13.53 6.31 -13.75
N ALA A 121 14.40 7.05 -13.05
CA ALA A 121 14.00 8.20 -12.25
C ALA A 121 13.36 9.32 -13.08
N GLU A 122 13.83 9.55 -14.30
CA GLU A 122 13.27 10.59 -15.19
C GLU A 122 11.81 10.26 -15.58
N SER A 123 11.53 9.01 -15.92
CA SER A 123 10.16 8.57 -16.24
C SER A 123 9.24 8.69 -15.02
N PHE A 124 9.76 8.40 -13.83
CA PHE A 124 9.01 8.57 -12.59
C PHE A 124 8.76 10.05 -12.25
N ASP A 125 9.75 10.93 -12.44
CA ASP A 125 9.60 12.36 -12.22
C ASP A 125 8.57 12.99 -13.17
N ASN A 126 8.58 12.59 -14.45
CA ASN A 126 7.57 13.01 -15.41
C ASN A 126 6.16 12.58 -14.98
N PHE A 127 6.03 11.37 -14.41
CA PHE A 127 4.78 10.90 -13.86
C PHE A 127 4.31 11.69 -12.64
N ILE A 128 5.22 12.04 -11.71
CA ILE A 128 4.91 12.92 -10.57
C ILE A 128 4.37 14.26 -11.05
N GLN A 129 4.97 14.86 -12.08
CA GLN A 129 4.51 16.13 -12.64
C GLN A 129 3.06 16.06 -13.18
N THR A 130 2.56 14.87 -13.52
CA THR A 130 1.15 14.71 -13.94
C THR A 130 0.19 14.40 -12.79
N THR A 131 0.69 13.88 -11.66
CA THR A 131 -0.14 13.25 -10.61
C THR A 131 -0.12 14.02 -9.29
N ALA A 132 0.98 14.72 -8.99
CA ALA A 132 1.20 15.41 -7.72
C ALA A 132 1.87 16.79 -7.89
N GLN A 133 1.84 17.38 -9.09
CA GLN A 133 2.49 18.67 -9.36
C GLN A 133 2.12 19.80 -8.38
N ASP A 134 0.90 19.79 -7.86
CA ASP A 134 0.38 20.83 -6.99
C ASP A 134 0.70 20.59 -5.50
N ASP A 135 1.37 19.47 -5.17
CA ASP A 135 1.79 19.11 -3.82
C ASP A 135 3.29 18.75 -3.82
N GLU A 136 4.12 19.73 -3.43
CA GLU A 136 5.58 19.59 -3.38
C GLU A 136 6.04 18.58 -2.32
N GLU A 137 5.37 18.54 -1.16
CA GLU A 137 5.72 17.63 -0.05
C GLU A 137 5.41 16.18 -0.43
N LEU A 138 4.26 15.95 -1.06
CA LEU A 138 3.90 14.64 -1.61
C LEU A 138 4.82 14.25 -2.77
N SER A 139 5.10 15.18 -3.69
CA SER A 139 6.02 14.92 -4.81
C SER A 139 7.39 14.46 -4.32
N GLU A 140 7.94 15.14 -3.32
CA GLU A 140 9.23 14.76 -2.75
C GLU A 140 9.18 13.42 -1.99
N THR A 141 8.07 13.17 -1.29
CA THR A 141 7.80 11.86 -0.66
C THR A 141 7.79 10.74 -1.70
N MET A 142 7.16 10.96 -2.86
CA MET A 142 7.12 10.00 -3.95
C MET A 142 8.51 9.75 -4.55
N ARG A 143 9.30 10.80 -4.81
CA ARG A 143 10.69 10.65 -5.31
C ARG A 143 11.55 9.85 -4.33
N THR A 144 11.46 10.18 -3.05
CA THR A 144 12.21 9.48 -2.00
C THR A 144 11.79 8.02 -1.93
N ALA A 145 10.49 7.73 -1.97
CA ALA A 145 9.98 6.36 -1.99
C ALA A 145 10.49 5.57 -3.21
N PHE A 146 10.48 6.18 -4.40
CA PHE A 146 10.99 5.54 -5.61
C PHE A 146 12.49 5.27 -5.52
N ALA A 147 13.29 6.23 -5.06
CA ALA A 147 14.73 6.06 -4.86
C ALA A 147 15.05 4.96 -3.84
N THR A 148 14.36 4.95 -2.69
CA THR A 148 14.53 3.90 -1.66
C THR A 148 14.19 2.52 -2.21
N CYS A 149 13.08 2.37 -2.92
CA CYS A 149 12.65 1.09 -3.46
C CYS A 149 13.51 0.61 -4.64
N SER A 150 14.00 1.55 -5.45
CA SER A 150 14.99 1.31 -6.49
C SER A 150 16.28 0.71 -5.91
N GLY A 151 16.75 1.25 -4.78
CA GLY A 151 17.89 0.69 -4.04
C GLY A 151 17.67 -0.73 -3.50
N LYS A 152 16.40 -1.16 -3.36
CA LYS A 152 16.00 -2.49 -2.87
C LYS A 152 15.65 -3.49 -3.98
N ILE A 153 15.83 -3.15 -5.27
CA ILE A 153 15.45 -4.04 -6.39
C ILE A 153 16.09 -5.43 -6.29
N GLY A 154 17.36 -5.52 -5.88
CA GLY A 154 18.04 -6.80 -5.68
C GLY A 154 17.36 -7.64 -4.60
N GLU A 155 17.09 -7.04 -3.44
CA GLU A 155 16.41 -7.70 -2.31
C GLU A 155 14.99 -8.15 -2.70
N ILE A 156 14.26 -7.33 -3.47
CA ILE A 156 12.92 -7.66 -3.98
C ILE A 156 13.00 -8.89 -4.91
N LYS A 157 14.00 -8.96 -5.80
CA LYS A 157 14.20 -10.12 -6.68
C LYS A 157 14.47 -11.38 -5.86
N ASP A 158 15.31 -11.30 -4.84
CA ASP A 158 15.63 -12.43 -3.95
C ASP A 158 14.39 -12.89 -3.16
N GLU A 159 13.60 -11.95 -2.62
CA GLU A 159 12.36 -12.25 -1.91
C GLU A 159 11.33 -12.97 -2.80
N ILE A 160 11.21 -12.55 -4.06
CA ILE A 160 10.34 -13.20 -5.04
C ILE A 160 10.78 -14.64 -5.28
N ILE A 161 12.08 -14.88 -5.51
CA ILE A 161 12.64 -16.22 -5.73
C ILE A 161 12.37 -17.10 -4.51
N GLU A 162 12.61 -16.58 -3.31
CA GLU A 162 12.39 -17.30 -2.06
C GLU A 162 10.91 -17.66 -1.86
N LYS A 163 9.99 -16.71 -2.08
CA LYS A 163 8.53 -16.95 -2.02
C LYS A 163 8.09 -18.01 -3.02
N LEU A 164 8.56 -17.94 -4.27
CA LEU A 164 8.25 -18.92 -5.30
C LEU A 164 8.72 -20.33 -4.91
N ASN A 165 9.93 -20.45 -4.35
CA ASN A 165 10.45 -21.73 -3.87
C ASN A 165 9.59 -22.32 -2.75
N ARG A 166 9.21 -21.51 -1.75
CA ARG A 166 8.30 -21.94 -0.66
C ARG A 166 6.92 -22.36 -1.17
N HIS A 167 6.36 -21.66 -2.15
CA HIS A 167 5.07 -22.04 -2.75
C HIS A 167 5.17 -23.38 -3.50
N ARG A 168 6.28 -23.60 -4.21
CA ARG A 168 6.55 -24.88 -4.88
C ARG A 168 6.65 -26.04 -3.88
N GLU A 169 7.30 -25.82 -2.74
CA GLU A 169 7.47 -26.83 -1.70
C GLU A 169 6.17 -27.13 -0.93
N SER A 170 5.35 -26.11 -0.67
CA SER A 170 4.10 -26.25 0.08
C SER A 170 2.92 -26.78 -0.75
N GLY A 171 3.02 -26.79 -2.08
CA GLY A 171 1.94 -27.19 -2.98
C GLY A 171 0.72 -26.26 -2.97
N ASN A 172 0.80 -25.14 -2.24
CA ASN A 172 -0.28 -24.18 -2.06
C ASN A 172 -0.01 -22.96 -2.97
N MET A 173 -0.49 -23.03 -4.20
CA MET A 173 -0.39 -21.96 -5.19
C MET A 173 -1.44 -20.89 -4.87
N ASP A 174 -1.01 -19.73 -4.38
CA ASP A 174 -1.87 -18.56 -4.29
C ASP A 174 -2.08 -18.00 -5.71
N HIS A 175 -3.17 -18.46 -6.35
CA HIS A 175 -3.52 -18.11 -7.73
C HIS A 175 -3.70 -16.61 -7.98
N GLY A 176 -3.83 -15.79 -6.93
CA GLY A 176 -3.97 -14.34 -7.05
C GLY A 176 -2.63 -13.58 -7.09
N ARG A 177 -1.56 -14.13 -6.50
CA ARG A 177 -0.26 -13.44 -6.36
C ARG A 177 0.83 -13.96 -7.30
N PHE A 178 0.75 -15.22 -7.72
CA PHE A 178 1.75 -15.85 -8.57
C PHE A 178 1.05 -16.48 -9.77
N HIS A 179 0.72 -15.64 -10.75
CA HIS A 179 0.20 -16.11 -12.01
C HIS A 179 1.37 -16.44 -12.95
N PRO A 180 1.44 -17.63 -13.57
CA PRO A 180 2.61 -18.05 -14.33
C PRO A 180 2.88 -17.22 -15.60
N THR A 181 1.91 -16.40 -16.03
CA THR A 181 2.04 -15.59 -17.25
C THR A 181 2.66 -14.22 -17.04
N CYS A 182 2.71 -13.70 -15.81
CA CYS A 182 3.20 -12.34 -15.53
C CYS A 182 4.15 -12.37 -14.34
N SER A 183 5.20 -11.56 -14.41
CA SER A 183 6.18 -11.46 -13.34
C SER A 183 5.58 -10.73 -12.14
N PRO A 184 5.75 -11.23 -10.90
CA PRO A 184 5.33 -10.50 -9.70
C PRO A 184 6.20 -9.27 -9.41
N PHE A 185 7.33 -9.10 -10.12
CA PHE A 185 8.32 -8.06 -9.84
C PHE A 185 7.72 -6.65 -9.80
N ALA A 186 6.96 -6.25 -10.82
CA ALA A 186 6.34 -4.92 -10.87
C ALA A 186 5.37 -4.71 -9.69
N ALA A 187 4.62 -5.73 -9.29
CA ALA A 187 3.71 -5.65 -8.15
C ALA A 187 4.44 -5.49 -6.81
N PHE A 188 5.59 -6.13 -6.65
CA PHE A 188 6.42 -5.99 -5.46
C PHE A 188 7.12 -4.62 -5.39
N VAL A 189 7.63 -4.11 -6.52
CA VAL A 189 8.19 -2.75 -6.57
C VAL A 189 7.10 -1.71 -6.29
N TRP A 190 5.91 -1.86 -6.89
CA TRP A 190 4.75 -1.01 -6.60
C TRP A 190 4.41 -1.02 -5.11
N HIS A 191 4.37 -2.21 -4.51
CA HIS A 191 4.09 -2.38 -3.09
C HIS A 191 5.12 -1.65 -2.22
N CYS A 192 6.42 -1.79 -2.52
CA CYS A 192 7.47 -1.07 -1.84
C CYS A 192 7.22 0.45 -1.89
N ILE A 193 7.01 1.00 -3.09
CA ILE A 193 6.82 2.45 -3.27
C ILE A 193 5.62 2.93 -2.45
N ARG A 194 4.51 2.18 -2.53
CA ARG A 194 3.29 2.52 -1.78
C ARG A 194 3.48 2.47 -0.27
N MET A 195 4.26 1.50 0.23
CA MET A 195 4.60 1.38 1.65
C MET A 195 5.46 2.54 2.13
N GLU A 196 6.48 2.90 1.35
CA GLU A 196 7.37 4.03 1.67
C GLU A 196 6.59 5.36 1.65
N ILE A 197 5.69 5.57 0.68
CA ILE A 197 4.81 6.74 0.66
C ILE A 197 3.90 6.76 1.88
N TYR A 198 3.31 5.62 2.27
CA TYR A 198 2.42 5.55 3.43
C TYR A 198 3.15 5.91 4.73
N ARG A 199 4.33 5.32 4.96
CA ARG A 199 5.17 5.58 6.15
C ARG A 199 5.60 7.03 6.25
N ASN A 200 5.81 7.68 5.10
CA ASN A 200 6.29 9.05 4.99
C ASN A 200 5.20 10.03 4.55
N CYS A 201 3.93 9.65 4.65
CA CYS A 201 2.82 10.45 4.15
C CYS A 201 2.85 11.87 4.76
N PRO A 202 2.80 12.93 3.93
CA PRO A 202 2.76 14.31 4.37
C PRO A 202 1.64 14.58 5.38
N ALA A 203 1.91 15.42 6.37
CA ALA A 203 0.91 15.75 7.40
C ALA A 203 -0.32 16.47 6.81
N SER A 204 -0.15 17.17 5.69
CA SER A 204 -1.21 17.90 4.98
C SER A 204 -2.34 17.01 4.45
N ILE A 205 -2.02 15.78 4.04
CA ILE A 205 -2.94 14.80 3.45
C ILE A 205 -3.14 13.55 4.34
N TRP A 206 -2.56 13.57 5.54
CA TRP A 206 -2.69 12.53 6.53
C TRP A 206 -3.95 12.72 7.38
N ASN A 207 -4.68 11.64 7.60
CA ASN A 207 -5.81 11.60 8.53
C ASN A 207 -5.30 11.30 9.94
N ASP A 208 -5.14 12.36 10.73
CA ASP A 208 -4.66 12.29 12.12
C ASP A 208 -5.73 11.74 13.07
N ASN A 209 -5.86 10.41 13.08
CA ASN A 209 -6.68 9.68 14.04
C ASN A 209 -5.90 8.50 14.63
N HIS A 210 -6.38 8.00 15.77
CA HIS A 210 -5.72 6.91 16.49
C HIS A 210 -5.46 5.67 15.64
N GLU A 211 -6.40 5.28 14.78
CA GLU A 211 -6.26 4.08 13.96
C GLU A 211 -5.15 4.24 12.92
N CYS A 212 -5.14 5.37 12.21
CA CYS A 212 -4.12 5.66 11.22
C CYS A 212 -2.73 5.80 11.84
N ASN A 213 -2.63 6.53 12.96
CA ASN A 213 -1.35 6.73 13.66
C ASN A 213 -0.79 5.40 14.18
N ALA A 214 -1.61 4.59 14.87
CA ALA A 214 -1.18 3.27 15.34
C ALA A 214 -0.74 2.36 14.18
N SER A 215 -1.42 2.42 13.04
CA SER A 215 -1.01 1.67 11.84
C SER A 215 0.32 2.18 11.26
N ARG A 216 0.54 3.50 11.22
CA ARG A 216 1.79 4.09 10.72
C ARG A 216 2.96 3.79 11.65
N ASP A 217 2.78 3.95 12.95
CA ASP A 217 3.79 3.68 13.97
C ASP A 217 4.21 2.20 13.92
N PHE A 218 3.25 1.28 13.83
CA PHE A 218 3.54 -0.15 13.63
C PHE A 218 4.40 -0.41 12.39
N LEU A 219 4.07 0.21 11.26
CA LEU A 219 4.80 -0.01 10.01
C LEU A 219 6.21 0.60 10.01
N ILE A 220 6.47 1.59 10.88
CA ILE A 220 7.77 2.23 11.06
C ILE A 220 8.63 1.43 12.04
N GLU A 221 8.04 0.86 13.10
CA GLU A 221 8.79 0.26 14.20
C GLU A 221 9.05 -1.26 14.08
N CYS A 222 8.26 -2.03 13.32
CA CYS A 222 8.21 -3.52 13.44
C CYS A 222 8.80 -4.39 12.31
#